data_AF-A0A2N3AWP1-F1
#
_entry.id   AF-A0A2N3AWP1-F1
#
_cell.length_a   1.000
_cell.length_b   1.000
_cell.length_c   1.000
_cell.angle_alpha   90.00
_cell.angle_beta   90.00
_cell.angle_gamma   90.00
#
_symmetry.space_group_name_H-M   'P 1'
#
loop_
_entity.id
_entity.type
_entity.pdbx_description
1 polymer ?
#
loop_
_entity_poly.entity_id
_entity_poly.type
_entity_poly.pdbx_seq_one_letter_code
_entity_poly.pdbx_strand_id
1 'polypeptide(L)'
;MNESITPILLSLAGVIAILGIAFALSSGRRRINLRVVGAAFALQAFTALIVLRTDVGVAVIGGLSSGVIALLDFSKIGITSVFGPMENNPFANTFVIAALPVIVFFAAIVSILYHLGIMQRLVRWVGGAIGWITGISRVEALGSAANIFVGQSESPLVVRPYLAA
;
A
#
# COMPACT_ATOMS: atom_id res chain seq x y z
N MET A 1 -10.59 15.88 32.86
CA MET A 1 -11.44 15.28 31.80
C MET A 1 -11.25 15.90 30.40
N ASN A 2 -10.28 16.82 30.17
CA ASN A 2 -10.09 17.50 28.88
C ASN A 2 -8.89 17.03 28.04
N GLU A 3 -8.02 16.17 28.57
CA GLU A 3 -6.76 15.75 27.91
C GLU A 3 -7.00 14.86 26.67
N SER A 4 -8.09 14.09 26.62
CA SER A 4 -8.38 13.15 25.54
C SER A 4 -9.17 13.73 24.36
N ILE A 5 -9.86 14.86 24.55
CA ILE A 5 -10.72 15.46 23.51
C ILE A 5 -9.87 16.27 22.51
N THR A 6 -8.85 16.96 23.00
CA THR A 6 -7.93 17.78 22.18
C THR A 6 -7.29 17.01 21.02
N PRO A 7 -6.70 15.81 21.20
CA PRO A 7 -6.08 15.07 20.08
C PRO A 7 -7.09 14.58 19.04
N ILE A 8 -8.30 14.21 19.46
CA ILE A 8 -9.36 13.77 18.55
C ILE A 8 -9.87 14.95 17.71
N LEU A 9 -10.11 16.10 18.34
CA LEU A 9 -10.50 17.32 17.65
C LEU A 9 -9.41 17.77 16.66
N LEU A 10 -8.14 17.69 17.04
CA LEU A 10 -7.02 18.02 16.15
C LEU A 10 -6.95 17.06 14.95
N SER A 11 -7.19 15.76 15.17
CA SER A 11 -7.22 14.76 14.10
C SER A 11 -8.37 15.01 13.12
N LEU A 12 -9.56 15.33 13.63
CA LEU A 12 -10.72 15.69 12.81
C LEU A 12 -10.48 16.99 12.04
N ALA A 13 -9.88 18.00 12.68
CA ALA A 13 -9.50 19.25 12.02
C ALA A 13 -8.48 19.00 10.90
N GLY A 14 -7.52 18.09 11.11
CA GLY A 14 -6.56 17.67 10.07
C GLY A 14 -7.23 17.03 8.86
N VAL A 15 -8.20 16.12 9.08
CA VAL A 15 -8.97 15.51 7.99
C VAL A 15 -9.75 16.58 7.21
N ILE A 16 -10.43 17.49 7.90
CA ILE A 16 -11.18 18.59 7.27
C ILE A 16 -10.23 19.50 6.49
N ALA A 17 -9.04 19.81 7.03
CA ALA A 17 -8.04 20.63 6.36
C ALA A 17 -7.54 19.99 5.06
N ILE A 18 -7.22 18.69 5.07
CA ILE A 18 -6.78 17.96 3.88
C ILE A 18 -7.88 17.96 2.81
N LEU A 19 -9.13 17.66 3.19
CA LEU A 19 -10.26 17.70 2.26
C LEU A 19 -10.54 19.12 1.75
N GLY A 20 -10.36 20.14 2.60
CA GLY A 20 -10.50 21.54 2.25
C GLY A 20 -9.44 22.01 1.23
N ILE A 21 -8.19 21.60 1.41
CA ILE A 21 -7.10 21.85 0.44
C ILE A 21 -7.40 21.15 -0.89
N ALA A 22 -7.81 19.88 -0.85
CA ALA A 22 -8.19 19.13 -2.06
C ALA A 22 -9.36 19.80 -2.80
N PHE A 23 -10.35 20.32 -2.08
CA PHE A 23 -11.46 21.08 -2.66
C PHE A 23 -11.02 22.43 -3.25
N ALA A 24 -10.14 23.16 -2.54
CA ALA A 24 -9.61 24.44 -2.98
C ALA A 24 -8.81 24.31 -4.28
N LEU A 25 -7.98 23.27 -4.40
CA LEU A 25 -7.15 22.98 -5.57
C LEU A 25 -7.90 22.23 -6.69
N SER A 26 -9.17 21.84 -6.48
CA SER A 26 -9.94 21.13 -7.49
C SER A 26 -10.23 22.01 -8.71
N SER A 27 -9.79 21.56 -9.89
CA SER A 27 -10.09 22.20 -11.19
C SER A 27 -11.58 22.13 -11.58
N GLY A 28 -12.38 21.33 -10.87
CA GLY A 28 -13.77 21.04 -11.22
C GLY A 28 -14.66 20.88 -10.00
N ARG A 29 -14.71 21.86 -9.10
CA ARG A 29 -15.47 21.82 -7.82
C ARG A 29 -16.93 21.36 -7.96
N ARG A 30 -17.59 21.69 -9.07
CA ARG A 30 -18.99 21.31 -9.36
C ARG A 30 -19.15 19.89 -9.96
N ARG A 31 -18.05 19.26 -10.36
CA ARG A 31 -18.01 17.91 -10.96
C ARG A 31 -17.52 16.84 -9.96
N ILE A 32 -17.43 17.19 -8.68
CA ILE A 32 -17.03 16.23 -7.64
C ILE A 32 -18.16 15.23 -7.45
N ASN A 33 -17.87 13.96 -7.71
CA ASN A 33 -18.82 12.88 -7.47
C ASN A 33 -18.77 12.48 -5.99
N LEU A 34 -19.75 12.94 -5.20
CA LEU A 34 -19.84 12.68 -3.76
C LEU A 34 -19.99 11.19 -3.43
N ARG A 35 -20.57 10.39 -4.34
CA ARG A 35 -20.63 8.92 -4.17
C ARG A 35 -19.23 8.33 -4.16
N VAL A 36 -18.37 8.73 -5.10
CA VAL A 36 -16.99 8.24 -5.20
C VAL A 36 -16.16 8.70 -4.02
N VAL A 37 -16.14 10.01 -3.74
CA VAL A 37 -15.32 10.59 -2.66
C VAL A 37 -15.76 10.07 -1.29
N GLY A 38 -17.07 10.05 -1.04
CA GLY A 38 -17.63 9.54 0.21
C GLY A 38 -17.35 8.06 0.40
N ALA A 39 -17.54 7.23 -0.63
CA ALA A 39 -17.24 5.80 -0.56
C ALA A 39 -15.74 5.52 -0.38
N ALA A 40 -14.86 6.25 -1.06
CA ALA A 40 -13.41 6.10 -0.91
C ALA A 40 -12.94 6.47 0.50
N PHE A 41 -13.42 7.59 1.04
CA PHE A 41 -13.11 8.01 2.40
C PHE A 41 -13.67 7.03 3.44
N ALA A 42 -14.92 6.57 3.26
CA ALA A 42 -15.52 5.57 4.13
C ALA A 42 -14.76 4.25 4.10
N LEU A 43 -14.34 3.78 2.92
CA LEU A 43 -13.52 2.56 2.78
C LEU A 43 -12.19 2.69 3.50
N GLN A 44 -11.51 3.84 3.40
CA GLN A 44 -10.26 4.11 4.12
C GLN A 44 -10.48 4.13 5.64
N ALA A 45 -11.46 4.88 6.13
CA ALA A 45 -11.76 4.99 7.56
C ALA A 45 -12.21 3.65 8.16
N PHE A 46 -13.02 2.89 7.43
CA PHE A 46 -13.49 1.56 7.83
C PHE A 46 -12.33 0.56 7.90
N THR A 47 -11.46 0.55 6.88
CA THR A 47 -10.27 -0.31 6.87
C THR A 47 -9.35 0.02 8.03
N ALA A 48 -9.09 1.31 8.29
CA ALA A 48 -8.27 1.75 9.41
C ALA A 48 -8.88 1.33 10.76
N LEU A 49 -10.20 1.47 10.93
CA LEU A 49 -10.88 1.06 12.16
C LEU A 49 -10.78 -0.44 12.39
N ILE A 50 -11.04 -1.26 11.38
CA ILE A 50 -10.91 -2.71 11.50
C ILE A 50 -9.48 -3.08 11.84
N VAL A 51 -8.52 -2.61 11.04
CA VAL A 51 -7.13 -3.04 11.12
C VAL A 51 -6.42 -2.56 12.38
N LEU A 52 -6.70 -1.34 12.84
CA LEU A 52 -5.96 -0.74 13.95
C LEU A 52 -6.67 -0.84 15.30
N ARG A 53 -8.00 -1.02 15.32
CA ARG A 53 -8.78 -0.96 16.57
C ARG A 53 -9.36 -2.29 17.00
N THR A 54 -9.58 -3.23 16.08
CA THR A 54 -10.16 -4.54 16.44
C THR A 54 -9.06 -5.56 16.70
N ASP A 55 -9.23 -6.39 17.72
CA ASP A 55 -8.25 -7.43 18.09
C ASP A 55 -7.99 -8.39 16.92
N VAL A 56 -9.03 -8.74 16.18
CA VAL A 56 -8.94 -9.58 14.97
C VAL A 56 -8.11 -8.88 13.89
N GLY A 57 -8.36 -7.60 13.63
CA GLY A 57 -7.61 -6.83 12.64
C GLY A 57 -6.13 -6.71 12.98
N VAL A 58 -5.82 -6.43 14.25
CA VAL A 58 -4.45 -6.36 14.76
C VAL A 58 -3.77 -7.73 14.65
N ALA A 59 -4.46 -8.82 15.00
CA ALA A 59 -3.92 -10.17 14.86
C ALA A 59 -3.65 -10.55 13.39
N VAL A 60 -4.55 -10.18 12.47
CA VAL A 60 -4.36 -10.41 11.03
C VAL A 60 -3.14 -9.66 10.49
N ILE A 61 -3.01 -8.36 10.81
CA ILE A 61 -1.82 -7.59 10.41
C ILE A 61 -0.56 -8.12 11.08
N GLY A 62 -0.63 -8.54 12.34
CA GLY A 62 0.47 -9.20 13.03
C GLY A 62 0.95 -10.43 12.28
N GLY A 63 0.02 -11.30 11.86
CA GLY A 63 0.33 -12.49 11.06
C GLY A 63 0.95 -12.16 9.70
N LEU A 64 0.40 -11.16 8.99
CA LEU A 64 0.99 -10.69 7.72
C LEU A 64 2.39 -10.12 7.92
N SER A 65 2.61 -9.34 8.98
CA SER A 65 3.90 -8.77 9.35
C SER A 65 4.92 -9.87 9.65
N SER A 66 4.54 -10.89 10.43
CA SER A 66 5.40 -12.06 10.67
C SER A 66 5.77 -12.78 9.37
N GLY A 67 4.84 -12.89 8.42
CA GLY A 67 5.14 -13.43 7.09
C GLY A 67 6.17 -12.60 6.32
N VAL A 68 6.05 -11.27 6.33
CA VAL A 68 7.05 -10.37 5.71
C VAL A 68 8.40 -10.47 6.42
N ILE A 69 8.42 -10.58 7.74
CA ILE A 69 9.65 -10.77 8.52
C ILE A 69 10.32 -12.09 8.17
N ALA A 70 9.56 -13.18 8.03
CA ALA A 70 10.11 -14.46 7.59
C ALA A 70 10.77 -14.36 6.19
N LEU A 71 10.15 -13.62 5.26
CA LEU A 71 10.77 -13.32 3.96
C LEU A 71 12.05 -12.49 4.09
N LEU A 72 12.06 -11.49 4.98
CA LEU A 72 13.25 -10.70 5.28
C LEU A 72 14.38 -11.58 5.83
N ASP A 73 14.07 -12.56 6.67
CA ASP A 73 15.06 -13.48 7.22
C ASP A 73 15.67 -14.38 6.14
N PHE A 74 14.89 -14.84 5.15
CA PHE A 74 15.45 -15.53 3.98
C PHE A 74 16.38 -14.63 3.15
N SER A 75 16.07 -13.34 3.03
CA SER A 75 16.94 -12.40 2.31
C SER A 75 18.31 -12.23 2.99
N LYS A 76 18.38 -12.32 4.32
CA LYS A 76 19.65 -12.21 5.07
C LYS A 76 20.63 -13.31 4.67
N ILE A 77 20.14 -14.53 4.44
CA ILE A 77 20.96 -15.66 3.95
C ILE A 77 21.58 -15.34 2.59
N GLY A 78 20.78 -14.77 1.68
CA GLY A 78 21.26 -14.32 0.37
C GLY A 78 22.29 -13.20 0.46
N ILE A 79 22.05 -12.22 1.33
CA ILE A 79 22.97 -11.10 1.59
C ILE A 79 24.30 -11.60 2.12
N THR A 80 24.28 -12.49 3.12
CA THR A 80 25.50 -13.08 3.69
C THR A 80 26.27 -13.91 2.66
N SER A 81 25.58 -14.54 1.70
CA SER A 81 26.23 -15.28 0.62
C SER A 81 26.97 -14.36 -0.37
N VAL A 82 26.44 -13.16 -0.63
CA VAL A 82 27.04 -12.19 -1.59
C VAL A 82 28.13 -11.35 -0.94
N PHE A 83 27.91 -10.88 0.29
CA PHE A 83 28.74 -9.88 0.97
C PHE A 83 29.53 -10.45 2.17
N GLY A 84 29.44 -11.75 2.43
CA GLY A 84 30.10 -12.43 3.55
C GLY A 84 29.40 -12.23 4.90
N PRO A 85 29.96 -12.77 6.00
CA PRO A 85 29.40 -12.63 7.34
C PRO A 85 29.28 -11.16 7.77
N MET A 86 28.06 -10.75 8.15
CA MET A 86 27.76 -9.35 8.49
C MET A 86 28.41 -8.90 9.81
N GLU A 87 28.62 -9.82 10.75
CA GLU A 87 29.19 -9.52 12.08
C GLU A 87 30.58 -8.89 12.01
N ASN A 88 31.35 -9.23 10.97
CA ASN A 88 32.72 -8.75 10.76
C ASN A 88 32.84 -7.74 9.61
N ASN A 89 31.72 -7.35 9.00
CA ASN A 89 31.72 -6.45 7.84
C ASN A 89 31.53 -4.99 8.29
N PRO A 90 32.53 -4.10 8.13
CA PRO A 90 32.43 -2.70 8.55
C PRO A 90 31.34 -1.92 7.79
N PHE A 91 30.87 -2.44 6.65
CA PHE A 91 29.81 -1.84 5.85
C PHE A 91 28.43 -2.46 6.12
N ALA A 92 28.29 -3.44 7.02
CA ALA A 92 27.03 -4.14 7.28
C ALA A 92 25.88 -3.18 7.65
N ASN A 93 26.19 -2.12 8.42
CA ASN A 93 25.22 -1.11 8.84
C ASN A 93 25.08 0.06 7.83
N THR A 94 25.78 0.02 6.70
CA THR A 94 25.61 1.02 5.64
C THR A 94 24.32 0.72 4.89
N PHE A 95 23.59 1.77 4.50
CA PHE A 95 22.35 1.67 3.71
C PHE A 95 22.49 0.75 2.49
N VAL A 96 23.65 0.78 1.83
CA VAL A 96 23.95 -0.02 0.64
C VAL A 96 23.85 -1.52 0.90
N ILE A 97 24.28 -2.02 2.06
CA ILE A 97 24.22 -3.46 2.38
C ILE A 97 22.95 -3.79 3.17
N ALA A 98 22.50 -2.90 4.06
CA ALA A 98 21.35 -3.14 4.91
C ALA A 98 20.00 -3.07 4.17
N ALA A 99 19.86 -2.20 3.15
CA ALA A 99 18.57 -1.92 2.53
C ALA A 99 18.48 -2.33 1.05
N LEU A 100 19.49 -2.03 0.23
CA LEU A 100 19.39 -2.26 -1.23
C LEU A 100 19.19 -3.74 -1.62
N PRO A 101 19.92 -4.71 -1.02
CA PRO A 101 19.74 -6.12 -1.39
C PRO A 101 18.36 -6.67 -1.02
N VAL A 102 17.78 -6.16 0.07
CA VAL A 102 16.41 -6.49 0.48
C VAL A 102 15.43 -6.06 -0.61
N ILE A 103 15.59 -4.85 -1.16
CA ILE A 103 14.77 -4.35 -2.28
C ILE A 103 14.90 -5.29 -3.49
N VAL A 104 16.11 -5.70 -3.85
CA VAL A 104 16.36 -6.62 -4.98
C VAL A 104 15.68 -7.97 -4.76
N PHE A 105 15.76 -8.52 -3.55
CA PHE A 105 15.11 -9.78 -3.18
C PHE A 105 13.58 -9.70 -3.30
N PHE A 106 12.97 -8.65 -2.75
CA PHE A 106 11.51 -8.45 -2.87
C PHE A 106 11.08 -8.23 -4.32
N ALA A 107 11.83 -7.45 -5.10
CA ALA A 107 11.55 -7.25 -6.52
C ALA A 107 11.58 -8.58 -7.30
N ALA A 108 12.53 -9.47 -7.00
CA ALA A 108 12.61 -10.79 -7.61
C ALA A 108 11.39 -11.67 -7.26
N ILE A 109 10.98 -11.70 -5.99
CA ILE A 109 9.77 -12.44 -5.56
C ILE A 109 8.53 -11.90 -6.27
N VAL A 110 8.33 -10.58 -6.25
CA VAL A 110 7.19 -9.94 -6.89
C VAL A 110 7.18 -10.27 -8.39
N SER A 111 8.33 -10.18 -9.08
CA SER A 111 8.48 -10.57 -10.48
C SER A 111 8.06 -12.02 -10.74
N ILE A 112 8.46 -12.96 -9.87
CA ILE A 112 8.02 -14.37 -9.94
C ILE A 112 6.50 -14.47 -9.76
N LEU A 113 5.91 -13.78 -8.78
CA LEU A 113 4.46 -13.81 -8.54
C LEU A 113 3.66 -13.22 -9.72
N TYR A 114 4.23 -12.24 -10.42
CA TYR A 114 3.69 -11.73 -11.69
C TYR A 114 3.82 -12.75 -12.82
N HIS A 115 4.98 -13.40 -12.96
CA HIS A 115 5.17 -14.43 -13.97
C HIS A 115 4.19 -15.60 -13.79
N LEU A 116 3.95 -16.00 -12.54
CA LEU A 116 3.01 -17.08 -12.17
C LEU A 116 1.52 -16.69 -12.27
N GLY A 117 1.19 -15.42 -12.51
CA GLY A 117 -0.21 -14.99 -12.61
C GLY A 117 -0.91 -14.69 -11.27
N ILE A 118 -0.21 -14.82 -10.14
CA ILE A 118 -0.80 -14.67 -8.79
C ILE A 118 -1.16 -13.20 -8.54
N MET A 119 -0.23 -12.30 -8.87
CA MET A 119 -0.43 -10.85 -8.68
C MET A 119 -1.60 -10.33 -9.50
N GLN A 120 -1.76 -10.79 -10.74
CA GLN A 120 -2.86 -10.39 -11.62
C GLN A 120 -4.21 -10.82 -11.04
N ARG A 121 -4.30 -12.01 -10.45
CA ARG A 121 -5.53 -12.48 -9.80
C ARG A 121 -5.85 -11.65 -8.57
N LEU A 122 -4.84 -11.36 -7.76
CA LEU A 122 -4.97 -10.57 -6.54
C LEU A 122 -5.43 -9.13 -6.85
N VAL A 123 -4.73 -8.45 -7.77
CA VAL A 123 -5.06 -7.08 -8.19
C VAL A 123 -6.45 -7.02 -8.83
N ARG A 124 -6.85 -8.03 -9.61
CA ARG A 124 -8.21 -8.10 -10.19
C ARG A 124 -9.30 -8.19 -9.12
N TRP A 125 -9.07 -8.98 -8.08
CA TRP A 125 -10.01 -9.12 -6.97
C TRP A 125 -10.13 -7.82 -6.16
N VAL A 126 -8.98 -7.26 -5.75
CA VAL A 126 -8.94 -6.02 -4.96
C VAL A 126 -9.49 -4.84 -5.77
N GLY A 127 -9.09 -4.71 -7.04
CA GLY A 127 -9.59 -3.66 -7.94
C GLY A 127 -11.08 -3.82 -8.23
N GLY A 128 -11.58 -5.05 -8.37
CA GLY A 128 -13.01 -5.32 -8.49
C GLY A 128 -13.79 -4.86 -7.26
N ALA A 129 -13.29 -5.14 -6.06
CA ALA A 129 -13.91 -4.69 -4.81
C ALA A 129 -13.90 -3.15 -4.69
N ILE A 130 -12.77 -2.50 -4.94
CA ILE A 130 -12.65 -1.04 -4.92
C ILE A 130 -13.61 -0.40 -5.94
N GLY A 131 -13.62 -0.91 -7.18
CA GLY A 131 -14.49 -0.40 -8.24
C GLY A 131 -15.97 -0.58 -7.93
N TRP A 132 -16.35 -1.71 -7.31
CA TRP A 132 -17.73 -1.96 -6.90
C TRP A 132 -18.19 -1.02 -5.77
N ILE A 133 -17.32 -0.76 -4.77
CA ILE A 133 -17.63 0.12 -3.63
C ILE A 133 -17.67 1.59 -4.06
N THR A 134 -16.66 2.03 -4.81
CA THR A 134 -16.48 3.46 -5.14
C THR A 134 -17.22 3.88 -6.40
N GLY A 135 -17.46 2.97 -7.33
CA GLY A 135 -18.08 3.26 -8.63
C GLY A 135 -17.15 3.89 -9.67
N ILE A 136 -15.83 3.88 -9.45
CA ILE A 136 -14.83 4.34 -10.42
C ILE A 136 -14.66 3.35 -11.58
N SER A 137 -13.97 3.78 -12.65
CA SER A 137 -13.78 2.91 -13.82
C SER A 137 -12.95 1.67 -13.46
N ARG A 138 -13.14 0.58 -14.22
CA ARG A 138 -12.40 -0.67 -14.02
C ARG A 138 -10.89 -0.46 -14.15
N VAL A 139 -10.46 0.44 -15.02
CA VAL A 139 -9.05 0.76 -15.25
C VAL A 139 -8.47 1.50 -14.05
N GLU A 140 -9.16 2.52 -13.54
CA GLU A 140 -8.75 3.25 -12.33
C GLU A 140 -8.71 2.32 -11.11
N ALA A 141 -9.73 1.49 -10.92
CA ALA A 141 -9.78 0.58 -9.78
C ALA A 141 -8.67 -0.48 -9.82
N LEU A 142 -8.35 -1.03 -11.00
CA LEU A 142 -7.23 -1.94 -11.19
C LEU A 142 -5.88 -1.24 -10.95
N GLY A 143 -5.72 0.00 -11.43
CA GLY A 143 -4.52 0.80 -11.19
C GLY A 143 -4.32 1.12 -9.71
N SER A 144 -5.39 1.53 -9.01
CA SER A 144 -5.37 1.77 -7.56
C SER A 144 -5.04 0.50 -6.78
N ALA A 145 -5.60 -0.65 -7.15
CA ALA A 145 -5.28 -1.92 -6.52
C ALA A 145 -3.84 -2.39 -6.78
N ALA A 146 -3.32 -2.15 -7.98
CA ALA A 146 -1.92 -2.47 -8.31
C ALA A 146 -0.94 -1.66 -7.45
N ASN A 147 -1.20 -0.36 -7.25
CA ASN A 147 -0.37 0.53 -6.44
C ASN A 147 -0.23 0.11 -4.96
N ILE A 148 -1.06 -0.81 -4.46
CA ILE A 148 -0.92 -1.37 -3.11
C ILE A 148 0.31 -2.32 -3.03
N PHE A 149 0.63 -2.99 -4.14
CA PHE A 149 1.62 -4.08 -4.14
C PHE A 149 2.85 -3.80 -4.99
N VAL A 150 2.74 -2.94 -6.00
CA VAL A 150 3.83 -2.61 -6.91
C VAL A 150 4.10 -1.13 -6.98
N GLY A 151 5.35 -0.80 -7.33
CA GLY A 151 5.80 0.59 -7.46
C GLY A 151 5.09 1.34 -8.59
N GLN A 152 5.22 2.66 -8.58
CA GLN A 152 4.60 3.55 -9.56
C GLN A 152 5.04 3.28 -11.01
N SER A 153 6.23 2.69 -11.21
CA SER A 153 6.74 2.28 -12.52
C SER A 153 6.14 0.96 -13.03
N GLU A 154 5.59 0.14 -12.14
CA GLU A 154 5.14 -1.23 -12.42
C GLU A 154 3.61 -1.35 -12.44
N SER A 155 2.91 -0.52 -11.66
CA SER A 155 1.44 -0.50 -11.66
C SER A 155 0.81 -0.20 -13.02
N PRO A 156 1.39 0.64 -13.91
CA PRO A 156 0.85 0.86 -15.25
C PRO A 156 0.93 -0.37 -16.15
N LEU A 157 1.86 -1.32 -15.91
CA LEU A 157 1.94 -2.54 -16.71
C LEU A 157 0.68 -3.40 -16.57
N VAL A 158 0.02 -3.36 -15.42
CA VAL A 158 -1.19 -4.17 -15.14
C VAL A 158 -2.39 -3.67 -15.95
N VAL A 159 -2.42 -2.38 -16.27
CA VAL A 159 -3.48 -1.72 -17.04
C VAL A 159 -3.02 -1.31 -18.45
N ARG A 160 -1.81 -1.70 -18.87
CA ARG A 160 -1.19 -1.31 -20.14
C ARG A 160 -2.09 -1.45 -21.38
N PRO A 161 -2.90 -2.52 -21.55
CA PRO A 161 -3.82 -2.62 -22.68
C PRO A 161 -4.91 -1.54 -22.73
N TYR A 162 -5.18 -0.89 -21.59
CA TYR A 162 -6.21 0.14 -21.41
C TYR A 162 -5.65 1.56 -21.29
N LEU A 163 -4.32 1.73 -21.17
CA LEU A 163 -3.66 3.05 -21.07
C LEU A 163 -3.24 3.63 -22.42
N ALA A 164 -3.16 2.80 -23.46
CA ALA A 164 -2.76 3.22 -24.82
C ALA A 164 -3.94 3.75 -25.67
N ALA A 165 -5.12 3.88 -25.05
CA ALA A 165 -6.32 4.47 -25.63
C ALA A 165 -6.62 5.81 -24.93
#